data_AF-A0A7N2MBR4-F1
#
_entry.id   AF-A0A7N2MBR4-F1
#
_cell.length_a   1.000
_cell.length_b   1.000
_cell.length_c   1.000
_cell.angle_alpha   90.00
_cell.angle_beta   90.00
_cell.angle_gamma   90.00
#
_symmetry.space_group_name_H-M   'P 1'
#
loop_
_entity.id
_entity.type
_entity.pdbx_description
1 polymer ?
#
loop_
_entity_poly.entity_id
_entity_poly.type
_entity_poly.pdbx_seq_one_letter_code
_entity_poly.pdbx_strand_id
1 'polypeptide(L)'
;MVLVGALKILEASVTQAIKQLKLNDAAIELTENISEADALLALQSKLKKNSRIQAAVKSHNTPIYVTKTSSLVHITKGIRALMTDLKDGLKDFEPVDEMKLSEKLDALEEARIAIEQVVIPKGESIELLPRPSNVMSLQMDLIQKYQLEAERIGTESDVRLRILPHHSRMDEEGKISVRDNATGELDDFVSANGDPNGSLYVVDRLPLLPD
;
A
#
# COMPACT_ATOMS: atom_id res chain seq x y z
N MET A 1 -12.70 -32.47 -5.92
CA MET A 1 -13.69 -31.78 -6.76
C MET A 1 -14.47 -30.82 -5.86
N VAL A 2 -15.02 -29.75 -6.43
CA VAL A 2 -15.85 -28.78 -5.71
C VAL A 2 -17.04 -28.44 -6.59
N LEU A 3 -18.25 -28.67 -6.11
CA LEU A 3 -19.49 -28.37 -6.83
C LEU A 3 -19.89 -26.91 -6.58
N VAL A 4 -19.86 -26.11 -7.65
CA VAL A 4 -20.13 -24.66 -7.58
C VAL A 4 -21.44 -24.33 -8.30
N GLY A 5 -22.45 -23.93 -7.54
CA GLY A 5 -23.75 -23.54 -8.10
C GLY A 5 -23.78 -22.10 -8.61
N ALA A 6 -24.07 -21.90 -9.90
CA ALA A 6 -24.00 -20.60 -10.58
C ALA A 6 -25.36 -19.87 -10.61
N LEU A 7 -25.62 -19.02 -9.61
CA LEU A 7 -26.92 -18.34 -9.45
C LEU A 7 -27.06 -17.09 -10.34
N LYS A 8 -27.71 -17.27 -11.49
CA LYS A 8 -28.03 -16.24 -12.50
C LYS A 8 -26.79 -15.56 -13.10
N ILE A 9 -25.70 -16.31 -13.21
CA ILE A 9 -24.52 -16.01 -14.02
C ILE A 9 -24.53 -16.97 -15.22
N LEU A 10 -24.08 -16.53 -16.40
CA LEU A 10 -24.00 -17.40 -17.57
C LEU A 10 -22.81 -18.37 -17.42
N GLU A 11 -23.07 -19.68 -17.53
CA GLU A 11 -22.04 -20.72 -17.36
C GLU A 11 -20.82 -20.50 -18.26
N ALA A 12 -21.02 -20.12 -19.53
CA ALA A 12 -19.94 -19.82 -20.46
C ALA A 12 -18.95 -18.77 -19.91
N SER A 13 -19.42 -17.78 -19.15
CA SER A 13 -18.58 -16.77 -18.49
C SER A 13 -17.86 -17.32 -17.24
N VAL A 14 -18.45 -18.31 -16.55
CA VAL A 14 -17.82 -19.03 -15.44
C VAL A 14 -16.72 -19.95 -15.97
N THR A 15 -17.01 -20.77 -16.99
CA THR A 15 -16.05 -21.64 -17.68
C THR A 15 -14.90 -20.84 -18.33
N GLN A 16 -15.18 -19.65 -18.89
CA GLN A 16 -14.13 -18.75 -19.37
C GLN A 16 -13.24 -18.24 -18.24
N ALA A 17 -13.79 -17.94 -17.06
CA ALA A 17 -13.04 -17.50 -15.89
C ALA A 17 -12.19 -18.64 -15.29
N ILE A 18 -12.70 -19.87 -15.22
CA ILE A 18 -11.96 -21.07 -14.81
C ILE A 18 -10.73 -21.27 -15.71
N LYS A 19 -10.93 -21.22 -17.03
CA LYS A 19 -9.85 -21.33 -18.03
C LYS A 19 -8.82 -20.19 -17.92
N GLN A 20 -9.25 -18.95 -17.69
CA GLN A 20 -8.32 -17.82 -17.47
C GLN A 20 -7.49 -17.98 -16.19
N LEU A 21 -8.06 -18.56 -15.13
CA LEU A 21 -7.34 -18.82 -13.87
C LEU A 21 -6.39 -20.04 -13.95
N LYS A 22 -6.37 -20.77 -15.08
CA LYS A 22 -5.67 -22.06 -15.24
C LYS A 22 -6.00 -23.06 -14.13
N LEU A 23 -7.25 -23.01 -13.64
CA LEU A 23 -7.74 -24.03 -12.73
C LEU A 23 -7.96 -25.31 -13.54
N ASN A 24 -7.44 -26.43 -13.04
CA ASN A 24 -7.67 -27.73 -13.66
C ASN A 24 -9.19 -28.00 -13.66
N ASP A 25 -9.77 -28.41 -14.80
CA ASP A 25 -11.23 -28.64 -14.90
C ASP A 25 -11.73 -29.75 -13.92
N ALA A 26 -10.83 -30.58 -13.37
CA ALA A 26 -11.12 -31.54 -12.29
C ALA A 26 -11.20 -30.93 -10.86
N ALA A 27 -10.97 -29.62 -10.71
CA ALA A 27 -11.01 -28.93 -9.42
C ALA A 27 -12.37 -28.28 -9.13
N ILE A 28 -13.04 -27.74 -10.15
CA ILE A 28 -14.36 -27.10 -10.05
C ILE A 28 -15.30 -27.77 -11.05
N GLU A 29 -16.43 -28.25 -10.56
CA GLU A 29 -17.56 -28.71 -11.36
C GLU A 29 -18.73 -27.74 -11.16
N LEU A 30 -19.52 -27.48 -12.21
CA LEU A 30 -20.69 -26.59 -12.13
C LEU A 30 -21.95 -27.42 -11.97
N THR A 31 -22.84 -27.02 -11.05
CA THR A 31 -24.13 -27.70 -10.83
C THR A 31 -25.29 -26.72 -10.87
N GLU A 32 -26.41 -27.15 -11.45
CA GLU A 32 -27.69 -26.45 -11.33
C GLU A 32 -28.38 -26.73 -9.97
N ASN A 33 -28.03 -27.84 -9.30
CA ASN A 33 -28.63 -28.19 -8.01
C ASN A 33 -27.93 -27.48 -6.85
N ILE A 34 -28.58 -26.40 -6.38
CA ILE A 34 -28.18 -25.61 -5.20
C ILE A 34 -27.95 -26.50 -3.96
N SER A 35 -28.68 -27.61 -3.84
CA SER A 35 -28.66 -28.53 -2.68
C SER A 35 -27.42 -29.44 -2.64
N GLU A 36 -26.72 -29.58 -3.76
CA GLU A 36 -25.52 -30.42 -3.93
C GLU A 36 -24.24 -29.58 -4.03
N ALA A 37 -24.35 -28.25 -3.99
CA ALA A 37 -23.22 -27.35 -4.15
C ALA A 37 -22.44 -27.16 -2.85
N ASP A 38 -21.13 -27.37 -2.90
CA ASP A 38 -20.17 -27.00 -1.85
C ASP A 38 -20.05 -25.48 -1.68
N ALA A 39 -20.33 -24.71 -2.75
CA ALA A 39 -20.24 -23.26 -2.78
C ALA A 39 -21.19 -22.65 -3.83
N LEU A 40 -21.67 -21.42 -3.60
CA LEU A 40 -22.61 -20.75 -4.51
C LEU A 40 -22.07 -19.41 -5.01
N LEU A 41 -22.01 -19.21 -6.33
CA LEU A 41 -21.55 -17.99 -6.97
C LEU A 41 -22.76 -17.18 -7.51
N ALA A 42 -23.00 -15.99 -6.96
CA ALA A 42 -24.25 -15.24 -7.18
C ALA A 42 -24.05 -13.74 -7.43
N LEU A 43 -24.91 -13.13 -8.26
CA LEU A 43 -24.91 -11.68 -8.48
C LEU A 43 -25.49 -10.92 -7.27
N GLN A 44 -24.74 -9.94 -6.76
CA GLN A 44 -25.11 -9.08 -5.62
C GLN A 44 -26.48 -8.42 -5.79
N SER A 45 -26.75 -7.92 -7.00
CA SER A 45 -28.00 -7.23 -7.36
C SER A 45 -29.23 -8.15 -7.41
N LYS A 46 -29.03 -9.47 -7.41
CA LYS A 46 -30.08 -10.50 -7.38
C LYS A 46 -30.25 -11.09 -5.98
N LEU A 47 -29.14 -11.34 -5.27
CA LEU A 47 -29.15 -11.82 -3.88
C LEU A 47 -29.78 -10.80 -2.93
N LYS A 48 -29.40 -9.51 -3.01
CA LYS A 48 -29.99 -8.45 -2.17
C LYS A 48 -31.49 -8.20 -2.44
N LYS A 49 -32.02 -8.65 -3.59
CA LYS A 49 -33.44 -8.48 -3.96
C LYS A 49 -34.35 -9.67 -3.62
N ASN A 50 -33.81 -10.80 -3.18
CA ASN A 50 -34.58 -12.03 -2.94
C ASN A 50 -34.28 -12.62 -1.56
N SER A 51 -35.08 -12.25 -0.56
CA SER A 51 -35.02 -12.82 0.80
C SER A 51 -35.16 -14.35 0.80
N ARG A 52 -35.98 -14.92 -0.09
CA ARG A 52 -36.13 -16.38 -0.27
C ARG A 52 -34.81 -17.07 -0.65
N ILE A 53 -33.98 -16.46 -1.49
CA ILE A 53 -32.68 -17.04 -1.89
C ILE A 53 -31.70 -16.99 -0.70
N GLN A 54 -31.66 -15.86 0.02
CA GLN A 54 -30.83 -15.75 1.24
C GLN A 54 -31.28 -16.74 2.32
N ALA A 55 -32.59 -16.95 2.49
CA ALA A 55 -33.12 -17.91 3.46
C ALA A 55 -32.75 -19.35 3.09
N ALA A 56 -32.96 -19.75 1.83
CA ALA A 56 -32.64 -21.09 1.35
C ALA A 56 -31.15 -21.44 1.54
N VAL A 57 -30.24 -20.52 1.20
CA VAL A 57 -28.81 -20.81 1.40
C VAL A 57 -28.43 -20.82 2.89
N LYS A 58 -29.00 -19.92 3.71
CA LYS A 58 -28.79 -19.95 5.17
C LYS A 58 -29.25 -21.26 5.82
N SER A 59 -30.26 -21.95 5.26
CA SER A 59 -30.65 -23.29 5.73
C SER A 59 -29.75 -24.43 5.25
N HIS A 60 -28.98 -24.26 4.18
CA HIS A 60 -28.04 -25.27 3.67
C HIS A 60 -26.59 -25.09 4.16
N ASN A 61 -26.29 -23.98 4.85
CA ASN A 61 -24.95 -23.62 5.34
C ASN A 61 -23.87 -23.49 4.24
N THR A 62 -24.27 -23.37 2.98
CA THR A 62 -23.36 -23.25 1.83
C THR A 62 -22.78 -21.83 1.73
N PRO A 63 -21.45 -21.65 1.61
CA PRO A 63 -20.83 -20.33 1.47
C PRO A 63 -21.25 -19.63 0.16
N ILE A 64 -21.59 -18.33 0.25
CA ILE A 64 -22.02 -17.50 -0.89
C ILE A 64 -20.90 -16.55 -1.32
N TYR A 65 -20.51 -16.69 -2.58
CA TYR A 65 -19.55 -15.85 -3.27
C TYR A 65 -20.29 -14.83 -4.12
N VAL A 66 -20.16 -13.55 -3.78
CA VAL A 66 -21.01 -12.48 -4.31
C VAL A 66 -20.25 -11.63 -5.34
N THR A 67 -20.72 -11.62 -6.59
CA THR A 67 -20.14 -10.82 -7.68
C THR A 67 -20.94 -9.53 -7.89
N LYS A 68 -20.26 -8.37 -7.99
CA LYS A 68 -20.93 -7.07 -8.21
C LYS A 68 -21.63 -7.03 -9.57
N THR A 69 -21.01 -7.59 -10.61
CA THR A 69 -21.49 -7.63 -12.00
C THR A 69 -21.18 -8.99 -12.64
N SER A 70 -21.81 -9.27 -13.78
CA SER A 70 -21.50 -10.44 -14.62
C SER A 70 -20.27 -10.25 -15.53
N SER A 71 -19.46 -9.21 -15.30
CA SER A 71 -18.19 -9.04 -16.01
C SER A 71 -17.21 -10.15 -15.64
N LEU A 72 -16.46 -10.65 -16.63
CA LEU A 72 -15.50 -11.74 -16.48
C LEU A 72 -14.49 -11.50 -15.34
N VAL A 73 -14.06 -10.24 -15.13
CA VAL A 73 -13.15 -9.82 -14.05
C VAL A 73 -13.76 -10.01 -12.66
N HIS A 74 -15.07 -9.75 -12.51
CA HIS A 74 -15.78 -9.94 -11.25
C HIS A 74 -16.04 -11.43 -10.97
N ILE A 75 -16.29 -12.21 -12.02
CA ILE A 75 -16.44 -13.67 -11.94
C ILE A 75 -15.10 -14.31 -11.55
N THR A 76 -13.98 -13.94 -12.19
CA THR A 76 -12.63 -14.41 -11.79
C THR A 76 -12.27 -14.01 -10.37
N LYS A 77 -12.65 -12.82 -9.89
CA LYS A 77 -12.46 -12.42 -8.49
C LYS A 77 -13.26 -13.29 -7.52
N GLY A 78 -14.52 -13.59 -7.83
CA GLY A 78 -15.37 -14.47 -7.02
C GLY A 78 -14.86 -15.92 -6.95
N ILE A 79 -14.45 -16.49 -8.09
CA ILE A 79 -13.87 -17.85 -8.15
C ILE A 79 -12.52 -17.91 -7.43
N ARG A 80 -11.71 -16.85 -7.52
CA ARG A 80 -10.43 -16.76 -6.77
C ARG A 80 -10.67 -16.74 -5.27
N ALA A 81 -11.64 -15.98 -4.78
CA ALA A 81 -12.03 -15.97 -3.37
C ALA A 81 -12.46 -17.36 -2.88
N LEU A 82 -13.26 -18.08 -3.68
CA LEU A 82 -13.68 -19.46 -3.43
C LEU A 82 -12.48 -20.41 -3.31
N MET A 83 -11.50 -20.29 -4.20
CA MET A 83 -10.25 -21.06 -4.15
C MET A 83 -9.27 -20.63 -3.05
N THR A 84 -9.45 -19.46 -2.43
CA THR A 84 -8.70 -19.02 -1.25
C THR A 84 -9.31 -19.62 0.01
N ASP A 85 -10.62 -19.48 0.24
CA ASP A 85 -11.26 -19.93 1.49
C ASP A 85 -11.35 -21.44 1.62
N LEU A 86 -11.43 -22.17 0.50
CA LEU A 86 -11.29 -23.62 0.49
C LEU A 86 -9.89 -24.09 0.94
N LYS A 87 -8.88 -23.21 0.88
CA LYS A 87 -7.49 -23.49 1.30
C LYS A 87 -7.15 -22.93 2.68
N ASP A 88 -7.69 -21.77 3.05
CA ASP A 88 -7.40 -21.09 4.34
C ASP A 88 -8.40 -21.45 5.46
N GLY A 89 -9.56 -22.04 5.10
CA GLY A 89 -10.52 -22.59 6.05
C GLY A 89 -11.48 -21.56 6.65
N LEU A 90 -12.49 -21.16 5.87
CA LEU A 90 -13.68 -20.40 6.29
C LEU A 90 -13.38 -19.13 7.12
N LYS A 91 -13.15 -17.99 6.44
CA LYS A 91 -13.17 -16.66 7.06
C LYS A 91 -14.17 -15.75 6.35
N ASP A 92 -15.21 -15.37 7.08
CA ASP A 92 -16.40 -14.64 6.62
C ASP A 92 -16.17 -13.66 5.46
N PHE A 93 -16.97 -13.83 4.40
CA PHE A 93 -17.00 -12.97 3.22
C PHE A 93 -17.66 -11.61 3.47
N GLU A 94 -17.07 -10.83 4.38
CA GLU A 94 -17.10 -9.38 4.27
C GLU A 94 -16.56 -8.99 2.87
N PRO A 95 -17.33 -8.28 2.04
CA PRO A 95 -16.88 -7.92 0.70
C PRO A 95 -15.76 -6.88 0.83
N VAL A 96 -14.50 -7.32 0.69
CA VAL A 96 -13.30 -6.47 0.79
C VAL A 96 -13.46 -5.24 -0.09
N ASP A 97 -13.72 -4.14 0.59
CA ASP A 97 -14.15 -2.89 -0.01
C ASP A 97 -13.00 -2.33 -0.85
N GLU A 98 -13.20 -2.22 -2.16
CA GLU A 98 -12.12 -1.87 -3.09
C GLU A 98 -11.55 -0.47 -2.80
N MET A 99 -12.36 0.40 -2.20
CA MET A 99 -11.94 1.70 -1.68
C MET A 99 -11.00 1.57 -0.46
N LYS A 100 -11.33 0.68 0.51
CA LYS A 100 -10.47 0.36 1.66
C LYS A 100 -9.20 -0.41 1.25
N LEU A 101 -9.20 -1.05 0.07
CA LEU A 101 -8.00 -1.69 -0.49
C LEU A 101 -7.07 -0.64 -1.14
N SER A 102 -7.60 0.31 -1.90
CA SER A 102 -6.79 1.46 -2.40
C SER A 102 -6.18 2.21 -1.22
N GLU A 103 -7.00 2.65 -0.26
CA GLU A 103 -6.55 3.42 0.90
C GLU A 103 -5.38 2.76 1.66
N LYS A 104 -5.41 1.43 1.79
CA LYS A 104 -4.31 0.64 2.39
C LYS A 104 -3.04 0.62 1.54
N LEU A 105 -3.15 0.49 0.22
CA LEU A 105 -1.99 0.53 -0.69
C LEU A 105 -1.39 1.93 -0.72
N ASP A 106 -2.23 2.96 -0.85
CA ASP A 106 -1.84 4.37 -0.87
C ASP A 106 -1.10 4.75 0.43
N ALA A 107 -1.60 4.31 1.59
CA ALA A 107 -0.99 4.55 2.90
C ALA A 107 0.31 3.75 3.15
N LEU A 108 0.45 2.57 2.56
CA LEU A 108 1.68 1.76 2.65
C LEU A 108 2.79 2.33 1.76
N GLU A 109 2.46 2.77 0.54
CA GLU A 109 3.43 3.42 -0.35
C GLU A 109 3.87 4.78 0.19
N GLU A 110 2.95 5.56 0.78
CA GLU A 110 3.25 6.78 1.53
C GLU A 110 4.30 6.54 2.63
N ALA A 111 4.09 5.53 3.48
CA ALA A 111 5.03 5.16 4.54
C ALA A 111 6.38 4.67 3.96
N ARG A 112 6.35 3.91 2.86
CA ARG A 112 7.55 3.42 2.18
C ARG A 112 8.41 4.57 1.62
N ILE A 113 7.78 5.53 0.95
CA ILE A 113 8.44 6.74 0.42
C ILE A 113 9.01 7.58 1.56
N ALA A 114 8.25 7.79 2.64
CA ALA A 114 8.70 8.52 3.81
C ALA A 114 9.97 7.91 4.42
N ILE A 115 10.00 6.59 4.60
CA ILE A 115 11.16 5.84 5.09
C ILE A 115 12.36 5.98 4.14
N GLU A 116 12.18 5.65 2.87
CA GLU A 116 13.28 5.50 1.91
C GLU A 116 13.83 6.82 1.35
N GLN A 117 13.08 7.93 1.44
CA GLN A 117 13.47 9.22 0.85
C GLN A 117 13.72 10.33 1.91
N VAL A 118 13.29 10.13 3.16
CA VAL A 118 13.43 11.13 4.23
C VAL A 118 14.10 10.51 5.48
N VAL A 119 13.49 9.51 6.09
CA VAL A 119 13.93 9.02 7.42
C VAL A 119 15.31 8.38 7.36
N ILE A 120 15.54 7.47 6.41
CA ILE A 120 16.85 6.78 6.27
C ILE A 120 17.91 7.69 5.61
N PRO A 121 17.65 8.39 4.49
CA PRO A 121 18.72 9.14 3.81
C PRO A 121 19.14 10.44 4.50
N LYS A 122 18.28 11.02 5.34
CA LYS A 122 18.53 12.33 5.97
C LYS A 122 18.56 12.31 7.49
N GLY A 123 18.10 11.24 8.14
CA GLY A 123 17.90 11.22 9.60
C GLY A 123 16.76 12.14 10.09
N GLU A 124 15.83 12.54 9.21
CA GLU A 124 14.71 13.43 9.54
C GLU A 124 13.49 12.64 10.03
N SER A 125 12.89 13.03 11.17
CA SER A 125 11.58 12.50 11.58
C SER A 125 10.46 13.07 10.70
N ILE A 126 9.50 12.25 10.28
CA ILE A 126 8.41 12.67 9.38
C ILE A 126 7.03 12.23 9.89
N GLU A 127 6.04 13.11 9.79
CA GLU A 127 4.63 12.82 10.07
C GLU A 127 3.94 12.33 8.78
N LEU A 128 3.24 11.20 8.87
CA LEU A 128 2.36 10.68 7.82
C LEU A 128 0.98 11.36 7.87
N LEU A 129 0.18 11.20 6.83
CA LEU A 129 -1.21 11.65 6.81
C LEU A 129 -2.05 10.95 7.91
N PRO A 130 -3.13 11.59 8.40
CA PRO A 130 -4.12 10.93 9.26
C PRO A 130 -4.73 9.70 8.58
N ARG A 131 -4.76 8.57 9.30
CA ARG A 131 -5.27 7.27 8.80
C ARG A 131 -6.07 6.55 9.89
N PRO A 132 -7.10 5.77 9.55
CA PRO A 132 -7.83 4.98 10.54
C PRO A 132 -6.93 3.88 11.14
N SER A 133 -7.19 3.50 12.40
CA SER A 133 -6.24 2.67 13.19
C SER A 133 -5.86 1.33 12.55
N ASN A 134 -6.74 0.74 11.74
CA ASN A 134 -6.49 -0.50 11.00
C ASN A 134 -5.51 -0.34 9.81
N VAL A 135 -5.35 0.87 9.31
CA VAL A 135 -4.33 1.25 8.31
C VAL A 135 -3.03 1.63 9.02
N MET A 136 -3.12 2.37 10.13
CA MET A 136 -1.96 2.71 10.97
C MET A 136 -1.20 1.47 11.45
N SER A 137 -1.88 0.38 11.82
CA SER A 137 -1.23 -0.88 12.18
C SER A 137 -0.39 -1.45 11.03
N LEU A 138 -0.90 -1.41 9.78
CA LEU A 138 -0.15 -1.91 8.63
C LEU A 138 1.06 -1.04 8.29
N GLN A 139 0.95 0.28 8.51
CA GLN A 139 2.09 1.20 8.41
C GLN A 139 3.12 0.93 9.51
N MET A 140 2.70 0.70 10.76
CA MET A 140 3.59 0.30 11.87
C MET A 140 4.31 -1.02 11.58
N ASP A 141 3.58 -2.03 11.10
CA ASP A 141 4.14 -3.32 10.66
C ASP A 141 5.15 -3.16 9.52
N LEU A 142 5.06 -2.10 8.71
CA LEU A 142 6.05 -1.79 7.67
C LEU A 142 7.27 -1.09 8.27
N ILE A 143 7.06 -0.04 9.08
CA ILE A 143 8.10 0.74 9.77
C ILE A 143 9.04 -0.19 10.56
N GLN A 144 8.48 -1.13 11.33
CA GLN A 144 9.24 -2.12 12.10
C GLN A 144 10.09 -3.08 11.23
N LYS A 145 9.74 -3.31 9.96
CA LYS A 145 10.57 -4.13 9.04
C LYS A 145 11.82 -3.40 8.56
N TYR A 146 11.77 -2.06 8.51
CA TYR A 146 12.96 -1.20 8.36
C TYR A 146 13.64 -0.93 9.72
N GLN A 147 13.22 -1.63 10.78
CA GLN A 147 13.72 -1.55 12.17
C GLN A 147 13.50 -0.19 12.85
N LEU A 148 12.78 0.72 12.20
CA LEU A 148 12.51 2.07 12.68
C LEU A 148 11.43 2.06 13.78
N GLU A 149 11.40 3.13 14.57
CA GLU A 149 10.36 3.40 15.55
C GLU A 149 9.36 4.45 15.02
N ALA A 150 8.13 4.45 15.55
CA ALA A 150 7.15 5.48 15.25
C ALA A 150 6.21 5.78 16.42
N GLU A 151 5.88 7.05 16.58
CA GLU A 151 4.94 7.57 17.59
C GLU A 151 3.54 7.74 17.00
N ARG A 152 2.51 7.62 17.83
CA ARG A 152 1.12 7.90 17.46
C ARG A 152 0.72 9.29 17.95
N ILE A 153 0.46 10.21 17.02
CA ILE A 153 0.22 11.64 17.29
C ILE A 153 -1.17 12.05 16.79
N GLY A 154 -1.86 12.93 17.52
CA GLY A 154 -3.15 13.52 17.13
C GLY A 154 -4.31 13.19 18.07
N THR A 155 -5.36 14.01 18.03
CA THR A 155 -6.65 13.76 18.71
C THR A 155 -7.58 12.90 17.84
N GLU A 156 -8.69 12.41 18.39
CA GLU A 156 -9.46 11.24 17.89
C GLU A 156 -9.74 11.17 16.38
N SER A 157 -9.93 12.30 15.69
CA SER A 157 -10.20 12.38 14.25
C SER A 157 -8.98 12.70 13.35
N ASP A 158 -7.82 13.04 13.92
CA ASP A 158 -6.61 13.52 13.23
C ASP A 158 -5.38 12.62 13.52
N VAL A 159 -5.62 11.40 14.00
CA VAL A 159 -4.53 10.53 14.48
C VAL A 159 -3.70 9.96 13.32
N ARG A 160 -2.39 10.11 13.43
CA ARG A 160 -1.36 9.73 12.44
C ARG A 160 -0.14 9.11 13.11
N LEU A 161 0.79 8.61 12.30
CA LEU A 161 2.10 8.15 12.76
C LEU A 161 3.17 9.20 12.45
N ARG A 162 4.11 9.36 13.37
CA ARG A 162 5.38 10.05 13.14
C ARG A 162 6.50 9.03 13.17
N ILE A 163 7.21 8.86 12.07
CA ILE A 163 8.36 7.96 11.98
C ILE A 163 9.58 8.67 12.57
N LEU A 164 10.30 7.99 13.46
CA LEU A 164 11.53 8.47 14.08
C LEU A 164 12.76 7.93 13.33
N PRO A 165 13.85 8.71 13.20
CA PRO A 165 15.08 8.23 12.59
C PRO A 165 15.80 7.19 13.46
N HIS A 166 16.61 6.36 12.80
CA HIS A 166 17.56 5.48 13.50
C HIS A 166 18.61 6.32 14.22
N HIS A 167 18.76 6.11 15.53
CA HIS A 167 19.82 6.72 16.34
C HIS A 167 21.20 6.04 16.12
N SER A 168 21.45 5.51 14.91
CA SER A 168 22.77 5.09 14.47
C SER A 168 23.63 6.32 14.24
N ARG A 169 24.41 6.70 15.26
CA ARG A 169 25.30 7.86 15.28
C ARG A 169 26.28 7.84 14.11
N MET A 170 25.91 8.50 13.02
CA MET A 170 26.78 8.89 11.92
C MET A 170 27.04 10.39 12.00
N ASP A 171 27.88 10.74 12.98
CA ASP A 171 28.88 11.77 12.75
C ASP A 171 29.83 11.28 11.60
N GLU A 172 30.78 12.11 11.18
CA GLU A 172 31.72 11.85 10.06
C GLU A 172 31.09 11.86 8.64
N GLU A 173 31.64 12.56 7.65
CA GLU A 173 32.52 13.73 7.72
C GLU A 173 32.38 14.57 6.43
N GLY A 174 31.59 15.65 6.46
CA GLY A 174 31.38 16.57 5.31
C GLY A 174 32.59 17.48 5.01
N LYS A 175 33.81 17.06 5.34
CA LYS A 175 34.97 17.93 5.47
C LYS A 175 35.91 17.80 4.28
N ILE A 176 35.63 18.58 3.23
CA ILE A 176 36.45 18.64 2.01
C ILE A 176 37.84 19.19 2.35
N SER A 177 38.79 18.29 2.66
CA SER A 177 40.18 18.62 2.94
C SER A 177 40.98 18.74 1.65
N VAL A 178 40.80 19.86 0.95
CA VAL A 178 41.66 20.22 -0.20
C VAL A 178 43.10 20.36 0.29
N ARG A 179 43.94 19.36 0.01
CA ARG A 179 45.38 19.36 0.27
C ARG A 179 46.15 19.67 -1.01
N ASP A 180 45.91 20.84 -1.58
CA ASP A 180 46.73 21.35 -2.68
C ASP A 180 48.07 21.84 -2.14
N ASN A 181 49.17 21.26 -2.63
CA ASN A 181 50.51 21.45 -2.11
C ASN A 181 51.45 22.06 -3.16
N ALA A 182 51.69 23.38 -3.04
CA ALA A 182 52.66 24.18 -3.80
C ALA A 182 52.43 24.23 -5.33
N THR A 183 52.62 25.35 -6.03
CA THR A 183 53.75 26.29 -5.95
C THR A 183 53.35 27.63 -6.59
N GLY A 184 53.73 28.78 -6.03
CA GLY A 184 53.44 30.09 -6.62
C GLY A 184 53.79 31.29 -5.73
N GLU A 185 54.80 32.04 -6.17
CA GLU A 185 55.47 33.21 -5.59
C GLU A 185 54.62 34.34 -4.94
N LEU A 186 55.17 34.95 -3.87
CA LEU A 186 55.42 36.39 -3.58
C LEU A 186 54.64 37.45 -4.40
N ASP A 187 54.21 38.63 -3.92
CA ASP A 187 54.41 39.44 -2.68
C ASP A 187 53.40 40.63 -2.72
N ASP A 188 53.13 41.53 -1.75
CA ASP A 188 53.41 41.75 -0.30
C ASP A 188 52.49 42.91 0.20
N PHE A 189 52.60 43.29 1.48
CA PHE A 189 52.43 44.65 2.06
C PHE A 189 51.20 44.96 2.94
N VAL A 190 51.37 44.72 4.24
CA VAL A 190 51.04 45.58 5.41
C VAL A 190 49.84 46.56 5.32
N SER A 191 48.80 46.36 6.15
CA SER A 191 48.36 47.36 7.17
C SER A 191 47.19 46.93 8.07
N ALA A 192 47.22 47.43 9.30
CA ALA A 192 46.48 46.99 10.48
C ALA A 192 45.05 47.56 10.69
N ASN A 193 44.35 46.95 11.66
CA ASN A 193 43.24 47.47 12.49
C ASN A 193 41.80 47.53 11.89
N GLY A 194 40.83 46.96 12.62
CA GLY A 194 39.39 47.16 12.42
C GLY A 194 38.52 46.11 13.15
N ASP A 195 37.77 46.54 14.17
CA ASP A 195 36.85 45.68 14.96
C ASP A 195 35.49 45.42 14.26
N PRO A 196 34.71 44.38 14.67
CA PRO A 196 33.74 43.75 13.78
C PRO A 196 32.31 44.32 13.84
N ASN A 197 31.73 44.61 12.67
CA ASN A 197 30.28 44.58 12.43
C ASN A 197 29.96 44.54 10.91
N GLY A 198 28.76 44.09 10.54
CA GLY A 198 28.19 44.28 9.19
C GLY A 198 27.88 43.00 8.41
N SER A 199 26.59 42.70 8.25
CA SER A 199 26.09 41.73 7.26
C SER A 199 26.31 42.24 5.83
N LEU A 200 26.71 41.34 4.92
CA LEU A 200 26.76 41.60 3.48
C LEU A 200 26.10 40.47 2.70
N TYR A 201 24.99 40.78 2.03
CA TYR A 201 24.35 39.88 1.08
C TYR A 201 25.25 39.72 -0.15
N VAL A 202 25.81 38.53 -0.35
CA VAL A 202 26.47 38.17 -1.61
C VAL A 202 25.38 37.97 -2.67
N VAL A 203 25.24 38.97 -3.54
CA VAL A 203 24.44 38.86 -4.77
C VAL A 203 25.36 38.52 -5.93
N ASP A 204 25.32 37.27 -6.38
CA ASP A 204 26.08 36.81 -7.54
C ASP A 204 25.70 37.64 -8.78
N ARG A 205 26.67 38.39 -9.31
CA ARG A 205 26.54 39.08 -10.59
C ARG A 205 27.05 38.15 -11.68
N LEU A 206 26.25 37.94 -12.72
CA LEU A 206 26.65 37.14 -13.87
C LEU A 206 27.88 37.75 -14.55
N PRO A 207 28.79 36.91 -15.09
CA PRO A 207 29.93 37.38 -15.88
C PRO A 207 29.46 38.02 -17.20
N LEU A 208 30.17 39.06 -17.62
CA LEU A 208 30.00 39.67 -18.94
C LEU A 208 30.90 38.98 -19.97
N LEU A 209 30.42 38.87 -21.21
CA LEU A 209 31.21 38.42 -22.36
C LEU A 209 31.95 39.61 -22.99
N PRO A 210 33.13 39.39 -23.59
CA PRO A 210 33.83 40.41 -24.38
C PRO A 210 33.21 40.60 -25.78
N ASP A 211 33.55 41.72 -26.44
CA ASP A 211 33.23 42.05 -27.83
C ASP A 211 33.99 41.19 -28.86
#